data_AF-A0A1V3GB24-F1
#
_entry.id   AF-A0A1V3GB24-F1
#
_cell.length_a   1.000
_cell.length_b   1.000
_cell.length_c   1.000
_cell.angle_alpha   90.00
_cell.angle_beta   90.00
_cell.angle_gamma   90.00
#
_symmetry.space_group_name_H-M   'P 1'
#
loop_
_entity.id
_entity.type
_entity.pdbx_description
1 polymer ?
#
loop_
_entity_poly.entity_id
_entity_poly.type
_entity_poly.pdbx_seq_one_letter_code
_entity_poly.pdbx_strand_id
1 'polypeptide(L)'
;MNKRDIRFWEVPATFDEGFLKKKFHIEYEDTTYLHRTLYLEFTNLSVQGHGRMWMFVIKCDDYLENKIIYGEIVKEIHNLFIPFLQREYDYVPGVVLVDSEHNVYNQSS
;
A
#
# COMPACT_ATOMS: atom_id res chain seq x y z
N MET A 1 0.89 -22.29 13.64
CA MET A 1 1.76 -21.56 12.69
C MET A 1 0.82 -20.83 11.75
N ASN A 2 0.56 -19.54 11.99
CA ASN A 2 -0.38 -18.77 11.17
C ASN A 2 0.22 -18.61 9.79
N LYS A 3 -0.40 -19.25 8.80
CA LYS A 3 0.01 -19.15 7.41
C LYS A 3 -0.54 -17.82 6.89
N ARG A 4 0.34 -16.83 6.80
CA ARG A 4 0.03 -15.52 6.21
C ARG A 4 0.19 -15.66 4.71
N ASP A 5 -0.91 -15.62 3.99
CA ASP A 5 -0.89 -15.65 2.53
C ASP A 5 -0.98 -14.20 2.03
N ILE A 6 0.07 -13.77 1.33
CA ILE A 6 0.12 -12.48 0.64
C ILE A 6 0.15 -12.73 -0.86
N ARG A 7 -0.72 -12.04 -1.60
CA ARG A 7 -0.70 -12.01 -3.06
C ARG A 7 -0.54 -10.57 -3.49
N PHE A 8 0.26 -10.36 -4.52
CA PHE A 8 0.37 -9.05 -5.13
C PHE A 8 0.56 -9.19 -6.63
N TRP A 9 0.16 -8.15 -7.36
CA TRP A 9 0.40 -8.04 -8.79
C TRP A 9 0.63 -6.58 -9.17
N GLU A 10 1.52 -6.37 -10.13
CA GLU A 10 1.72 -5.05 -10.73
C GLU A 10 0.52 -4.70 -11.60
N VAL A 11 0.03 -3.49 -11.43
CA VAL A 11 -0.95 -2.88 -12.33
C VAL A 11 -0.16 -2.18 -13.43
N PRO A 12 -0.55 -2.30 -14.72
CA PRO A 12 0.13 -1.64 -15.81
C PRO A 12 0.38 -0.16 -15.49
N ALA A 13 1.64 0.25 -15.61
CA ALA A 13 2.05 1.59 -15.23
C ALA A 13 1.32 2.62 -16.10
N THR A 14 0.81 3.66 -15.46
CA THR A 14 0.15 4.77 -16.15
C THR A 14 1.06 5.99 -16.13
N PHE A 15 1.07 6.76 -17.21
CA PHE A 15 1.69 8.08 -17.21
C PHE A 15 0.67 9.11 -16.75
N ASP A 16 1.00 9.83 -15.68
CA ASP A 16 0.18 10.91 -15.14
C ASP A 16 1.10 12.11 -14.88
N GLU A 17 0.72 13.28 -15.39
CA GLU A 17 1.49 14.54 -15.26
C GLU A 17 2.99 14.47 -15.63
N GLY A 18 3.38 13.56 -16.53
CA GLY A 18 4.79 13.39 -16.94
C GLY A 18 5.60 12.44 -16.05
N PHE A 19 4.94 11.69 -15.16
CA PHE A 19 5.57 10.71 -14.28
C PHE A 19 5.03 9.30 -14.53
N LEU A 20 5.92 8.31 -14.47
CA LEU A 20 5.52 6.90 -14.53
C LEU A 20 4.98 6.46 -13.16
N LYS A 21 3.65 6.40 -13.05
CA LYS A 21 2.97 5.91 -11.85
C LYS A 21 2.97 4.39 -11.88
N LYS A 22 3.74 3.79 -10.97
CA LYS A 22 3.68 2.35 -10.70
C LYS A 22 2.70 2.09 -9.57
N LYS A 23 1.86 1.06 -9.74
CA LYS A 23 0.90 0.63 -8.73
C LYS A 23 0.98 -0.89 -8.59
N PHE A 24 0.88 -1.36 -7.35
CA PHE A 24 0.70 -2.77 -7.03
C PHE A 24 -0.59 -2.93 -6.26
N HIS A 25 -1.35 -3.97 -6.58
CA HIS A 25 -2.44 -4.42 -5.74
C HIS A 25 -1.93 -5.54 -4.84
N ILE A 26 -2.37 -5.52 -3.58
CA ILE A 26 -1.95 -6.44 -2.55
C ILE A 26 -3.20 -6.98 -1.86
N GLU A 27 -3.32 -8.29 -1.84
CA GLU A 27 -4.27 -9.03 -1.01
C GLU A 27 -3.50 -9.64 0.16
N TYR A 28 -3.93 -9.31 1.37
CA TYR A 28 -3.32 -9.82 2.60
C TYR A 28 -4.38 -10.52 3.44
N GLU A 29 -4.22 -11.83 3.64
CA GLU A 29 -5.07 -12.59 4.56
C GLU A 29 -4.60 -12.36 5.99
N ASP A 30 -5.25 -11.45 6.72
CA ASP A 30 -4.94 -11.22 8.12
C ASP A 30 -5.70 -12.20 9.01
N THR A 31 -4.99 -13.16 9.59
CA THR A 31 -5.55 -14.10 10.56
C THR A 31 -5.22 -13.71 12.01
N THR A 32 -4.62 -12.55 12.26
CA THR A 32 -4.06 -12.18 13.57
C THR A 32 -4.85 -11.09 14.28
N TYR A 33 -5.27 -10.04 13.57
CA TYR A 33 -5.90 -8.87 14.20
C TYR A 33 -7.36 -8.67 13.82
N LEU A 34 -7.63 -8.59 12.51
CA LEU A 34 -8.94 -8.32 11.90
C LEU A 34 -9.63 -9.60 11.41
N HIS A 35 -8.90 -10.72 11.29
CA HIS A 35 -9.44 -12.02 10.89
C HIS A 35 -10.20 -11.99 9.55
N ARG A 36 -9.63 -11.31 8.55
CA ARG A 36 -10.21 -11.14 7.21
C ARG A 36 -9.15 -10.83 6.14
N THR A 37 -9.55 -10.95 4.88
CA THR A 37 -8.76 -10.47 3.74
C THR A 37 -8.79 -8.94 3.69
N LEU A 38 -7.61 -8.34 3.52
CA LEU A 38 -7.44 -6.92 3.30
C LEU A 38 -6.95 -6.67 1.87
N TYR A 39 -7.48 -5.60 1.27
CA TYR A 39 -7.09 -5.14 -0.05
C TYR A 39 -6.37 -3.81 0.08
N LEU A 40 -5.13 -3.76 -0.42
CA LEU A 40 -4.29 -2.58 -0.39
C LEU A 40 -3.78 -2.24 -1.79
N GLU A 41 -3.59 -0.95 -2.04
CA GLU A 41 -2.81 -0.48 -3.18
C GLU A 41 -1.50 0.12 -2.71
N PHE A 42 -0.38 -0.27 -3.30
CA PHE A 42 0.90 0.38 -3.11
C PHE A 42 1.26 1.18 -4.36
N THR A 43 1.27 2.51 -4.25
CA THR A 43 1.41 3.40 -5.41
C THR A 43 2.59 4.34 -5.25
N ASN A 44 3.40 4.50 -6.30
CA ASN A 44 4.42 5.54 -6.39
C ASN A 44 3.77 6.85 -6.85
N LEU A 45 4.04 7.93 -6.12
CA LEU A 45 3.55 9.26 -6.45
C LEU A 45 4.70 10.28 -6.39
N SER A 46 4.60 11.32 -7.21
CA SER A 46 5.39 12.54 -7.06
C SER A 46 4.64 13.48 -6.12
N VAL A 47 5.24 13.82 -4.99
CA VAL A 47 4.65 14.72 -3.99
C VAL A 47 5.41 16.04 -4.04
N GLN A 48 4.71 17.13 -4.33
CA GLN A 48 5.31 18.46 -4.40
C GLN A 48 6.00 18.81 -3.08
N GLY A 49 7.26 19.23 -3.14
CA GLY A 49 8.07 19.56 -1.95
C GLY A 49 8.70 18.35 -1.23
N HIS A 50 8.28 17.12 -1.54
CA HIS A 50 8.79 15.89 -0.90
C HIS A 50 9.42 14.90 -1.88
N GLY A 51 9.28 15.13 -3.19
CA GLY A 51 9.84 14.27 -4.23
C GLY A 51 9.03 12.98 -4.37
N ARG A 52 9.70 11.86 -4.66
CA ARG A 52 9.02 10.58 -4.87
C ARG A 52 8.67 9.93 -3.55
N MET A 53 7.38 9.66 -3.35
CA MET A 53 6.87 8.95 -2.18
C MET A 53 6.08 7.72 -2.61
N TRP A 54 5.88 6.81 -1.67
CA TRP A 54 4.99 5.69 -1.87
C TRP A 54 3.90 5.68 -0.82
N MET A 55 2.75 5.17 -1.21
CA MET A 55 1.56 5.19 -0.37
C MET A 55 0.89 3.84 -0.42
N PHE A 56 0.62 3.28 0.76
CA PHE A 56 -0.37 2.24 0.96
C PHE A 56 -1.74 2.90 1.12
N VAL A 57 -2.64 2.54 0.22
CA VAL A 57 -4.06 2.88 0.31
C VAL A 57 -4.81 1.63 0.73
N ILE A 58 -5.49 1.67 1.86
CA ILE A 58 -6.28 0.57 2.38
C ILE A 58 -7.72 0.75 1.90
N LYS A 59 -8.27 -0.27 1.23
CA LYS A 59 -9.64 -0.27 0.72
C LYS A 59 -10.59 -0.86 1.76
N CYS A 60 -10.99 -0.03 2.72
CA CYS A 60 -11.91 -0.41 3.78
C CYS A 60 -12.69 0.80 4.31
N ASP A 61 -13.86 0.51 4.88
CA ASP A 61 -14.75 1.52 5.44
C ASP A 61 -14.45 1.82 6.92
N ASP A 62 -13.75 0.91 7.61
CA ASP A 62 -13.51 0.95 9.06
C ASP A 62 -12.08 1.40 9.44
N TYR A 63 -11.36 2.02 8.52
CA TYR A 63 -9.97 2.48 8.74
C TYR A 63 -9.84 3.39 9.97
N LEU A 64 -10.74 4.36 10.12
CA LEU A 64 -10.67 5.34 11.19
C LEU A 64 -10.80 4.69 12.58
N GLU A 65 -11.64 3.67 12.69
CA GLU A 65 -11.88 2.94 13.93
C GLU A 65 -10.71 2.00 14.28
N ASN A 66 -10.00 1.50 13.26
CA ASN A 66 -8.96 0.48 13.41
C ASN A 66 -7.55 0.96 12.99
N LYS A 67 -7.31 2.27 12.97
CA LYS A 67 -6.08 2.88 12.41
C LYS A 67 -4.79 2.29 12.97
N ILE A 68 -4.77 2.00 14.28
CA ILE A 68 -3.59 1.40 14.95
C ILE A 68 -3.33 -0.02 14.43
N ILE A 69 -4.39 -0.84 14.33
CA ILE A 69 -4.30 -2.22 13.84
C ILE A 69 -3.82 -2.23 12.39
N TYR A 70 -4.38 -1.36 11.54
CA TYR A 70 -3.93 -1.21 10.16
C TYR A 70 -2.47 -0.78 10.05
N GLY A 71 -1.99 0.09 10.96
CA GLY A 71 -0.57 0.45 11.03
C GLY A 71 0.34 -0.76 11.28
N GLU A 72 -0.03 -1.63 12.21
CA GLU A 72 0.72 -2.87 12.47
C GLU A 72 0.69 -3.82 11.28
N ILE A 73 -0.48 -4.03 10.67
CA ILE A 73 -0.61 -4.90 9.49
C ILE A 73 0.21 -4.36 8.31
N VAL A 74 0.16 -3.05 8.05
CA VAL A 74 0.95 -2.45 6.95
C VAL A 74 2.45 -2.56 7.23
N LYS A 75 2.89 -2.45 8.48
CA LYS A 75 4.29 -2.71 8.83
C LYS A 75 4.70 -4.15 8.54
N GLU A 76 3.83 -5.13 8.79
CA GLU A 76 4.06 -6.52 8.41
C GLU A 76 4.15 -6.70 6.89
N ILE A 77 3.17 -6.17 6.15
CA ILE A 77 3.14 -6.20 4.68
C ILE A 77 4.40 -5.54 4.11
N HIS A 78 4.80 -4.38 4.64
CA HIS A 78 6.00 -3.65 4.23
C HIS A 78 7.25 -4.52 4.37
N ASN A 79 7.45 -5.19 5.51
CA ASN A 79 8.63 -6.03 5.72
C ASN A 79 8.72 -7.23 4.77
N LEU A 80 7.57 -7.71 4.27
CA LEU A 80 7.51 -8.78 3.28
C LEU A 80 7.66 -8.27 1.84
N PHE A 81 7.06 -7.12 1.54
CA PHE A 81 6.92 -6.60 0.19
C PHE A 81 8.15 -5.80 -0.27
N ILE A 82 8.83 -5.07 0.61
CA ILE A 82 10.00 -4.28 0.23
C ILE A 82 11.15 -5.12 -0.32
N PRO A 83 11.54 -6.26 0.27
CA PRO A 83 12.58 -7.11 -0.31
C PRO A 83 12.26 -7.58 -1.74
N PHE A 84 10.98 -7.85 -2.01
CA PHE A 84 10.53 -8.18 -3.37
C PHE A 84 10.72 -7.00 -4.31
N LEU A 85 10.28 -5.80 -3.92
CA LEU A 85 10.43 -4.63 -4.78
C LEU A 85 11.89 -4.27 -5.02
N GLN A 86 12.73 -4.40 -4.00
CA GLN A 86 14.16 -4.16 -4.13
C GLN A 86 14.81 -5.13 -5.12
N ARG A 87 14.42 -6.41 -5.08
CA ARG A 87 14.98 -7.43 -5.97
C ARG A 87 14.51 -7.27 -7.42
N GLU A 88 13.21 -7.05 -7.64
CA GLU A 88 12.64 -7.04 -9.00
C GLU A 88 12.75 -5.68 -9.69
N TYR A 89 12.82 -4.59 -8.91
CA TYR A 89 12.76 -3.22 -9.45
C TYR A 89 13.91 -2.31 -8.97
N ASP A 90 14.93 -2.86 -8.31
CA ASP A 90 16.07 -2.12 -7.73
C ASP A 90 15.64 -0.92 -6.88
N TYR A 91 14.66 -1.17 -6.01
CA TYR A 91 13.89 -0.11 -5.36
C TYR A 91 13.89 -0.20 -3.83
N VAL A 92 14.06 0.95 -3.16
CA VAL A 92 13.93 1.10 -1.71
C VAL A 92 13.02 2.30 -1.39
N PRO A 93 11.89 2.11 -0.68
CA PRO A 93 11.06 3.23 -0.25
C PRO A 93 11.78 4.13 0.74
N GLY A 94 11.78 5.44 0.46
CA GLY A 94 12.23 6.44 1.43
C GLY A 94 11.14 6.79 2.45
N VAL A 95 9.91 7.02 1.99
CA VAL A 95 8.75 7.33 2.85
C VAL A 95 7.53 6.58 2.36
N VAL A 96 6.83 5.97 3.31
CA VAL A 96 5.60 5.20 3.09
C VAL A 96 4.48 5.85 3.89
N LEU A 97 3.46 6.33 3.18
CA LEU A 97 2.23 6.84 3.78
C LEU A 97 1.18 5.72 3.85
N VAL A 98 0.32 5.77 4.86
CA VAL A 98 -0.78 4.81 5.05
C VAL A 98 -2.06 5.57 5.25
N ASP A 99 -3.03 5.36 4.37
CA ASP A 99 -4.33 6.00 4.48
C ASP A 99 -5.46 5.14 3.88
N SER A 100 -6.70 5.54 4.15
CA SER A 100 -7.89 4.92 3.57
C SER A 100 -8.16 5.41 2.14
N GLU A 101 -8.83 4.58 1.35
CA GLU A 101 -9.28 4.93 0.00
C GLU A 101 -10.11 6.22 -0.02
N HIS A 102 -11.01 6.39 0.94
CA HIS A 102 -11.84 7.59 1.08
C HIS A 102 -11.01 8.87 1.25
N ASN A 103 -10.01 8.86 2.13
CA ASN A 103 -9.20 10.04 2.36
C ASN A 103 -8.33 10.42 1.16
N VAL A 104 -7.93 9.44 0.36
CA VAL A 104 -7.02 9.67 -0.77
C VAL A 104 -7.78 10.05 -2.04
N TYR A 105 -8.85 9.33 -2.36
CA TYR A 105 -9.51 9.46 -3.66
C TYR A 105 -10.85 10.21 -3.60
N ASN A 106 -11.52 10.28 -2.45
CA ASN A 106 -12.79 11.02 -2.33
C ASN A 106 -12.61 12.52 -2.00
N GLN A 107 -11.38 13.06 -2.01
CA GLN A 107 -11.17 14.52 -1.90
C GLN A 107 -11.53 15.29 -3.18
N SER A 108 -12.09 14.63 -4.19
CA SER A 108 -12.63 15.26 -5.39
C SER A 108 -14.16 15.31 -5.29
N SER A 109 -14.70 16.32 -4.62
CA SER A 109 -16.12 16.72 -4.72
C SER A 109 -16.25 18.22 -4.55
#